data_AF-A0A0F8W169-F1
#
_entry.id   AF-A0A0F8W169-F1
#
_cell.length_a   1.000
_cell.length_b   1.000
_cell.length_c   1.000
_cell.angle_alpha   90.00
_cell.angle_beta   90.00
_cell.angle_gamma   90.00
#
_symmetry.space_group_name_H-M   'P 1'
#
loop_
_entity.id
_entity.type
_entity.pdbx_description
1 polymer ?
#
loop_
_entity_poly.entity_id
_entity_poly.type
_entity_poly.pdbx_seq_one_letter_code
_entity_poly.pdbx_strand_id
1 'polypeptide(L)'
;MKISEDCELGYYLKVVENYQDINLNQQKFVIRKSQSLIELMKLLDHENNRNFVTNAIILMLSLEEDLPPDNYNNLGIDVNSISVEERKFLMKNLKAEFLHS
;
A
#
# COMPACT_ATOMS: atom_id res chain seq x y z
N MET A 1 17.56 0.39 18.76
CA MET A 1 18.47 -0.43 17.93
C MET A 1 18.97 0.48 16.82
N LYS A 2 20.28 0.83 16.78
CA LYS A 2 20.82 1.66 15.69
C LYS A 2 20.87 0.77 14.44
N ILE A 3 19.95 1.01 13.51
CA ILE A 3 20.02 0.43 12.17
C ILE A 3 21.28 1.01 11.53
N SER A 4 22.23 0.18 11.09
CA SER A 4 23.38 0.71 10.34
C SER A 4 22.89 1.22 8.99
N GLU A 5 23.50 2.28 8.47
CA GLU A 5 23.14 2.89 7.17
C GLU A 5 23.12 1.83 6.04
N ASP A 6 24.02 0.84 6.12
CA ASP A 6 24.09 -0.31 5.19
C ASP A 6 22.82 -1.18 5.22
N CYS A 7 22.16 -1.30 6.37
CA CYS A 7 20.94 -2.10 6.54
C CYS A 7 19.72 -1.38 5.97
N GLU A 8 19.65 -0.04 6.14
CA GLU A 8 18.60 0.81 5.59
C GLU A 8 18.64 0.84 4.06
N LEU A 9 19.82 1.06 3.47
CA LEU A 9 20.01 1.05 2.03
C LEU A 9 19.61 -0.30 1.41
N GLY A 10 19.99 -1.41 2.05
CA GLY A 10 19.59 -2.75 1.61
C GLY A 10 18.07 -2.97 1.62
N TYR A 11 17.34 -2.29 2.51
CA TYR A 11 15.89 -2.36 2.55
C TYR A 11 15.25 -1.56 1.40
N TYR A 12 15.75 -0.35 1.14
CA TYR A 12 15.28 0.47 0.01
C TYR A 12 15.57 -0.18 -1.34
N LEU A 13 16.72 -0.82 -1.52
CA LEU A 13 17.05 -1.56 -2.74
C LEU A 13 16.06 -2.70 -3.00
N LYS A 14 15.67 -3.45 -1.96
CA LYS A 14 14.64 -4.50 -2.10
C LYS A 14 13.28 -3.96 -2.50
N VAL A 15 12.91 -2.76 -2.04
CA VAL A 15 11.66 -2.10 -2.44
C VAL A 15 11.70 -1.79 -3.93
N VAL A 16 12.81 -1.23 -4.42
CA VAL A 16 13.02 -0.92 -5.84
C VAL A 16 13.01 -2.18 -6.71
N GLU A 17 13.71 -3.24 -6.30
CA GLU A 17 13.74 -4.52 -7.01
C GLU A 17 12.34 -5.13 -7.16
N ASN A 18 11.53 -5.10 -6.11
CA ASN A 18 10.13 -5.56 -6.18
C ASN A 18 9.28 -4.72 -7.15
N TYR A 19 9.59 -3.42 -7.29
CA TYR A 19 8.87 -2.54 -8.22
C TYR A 19 9.25 -2.80 -9.69
N GLN A 20 10.45 -3.31 -9.96
CA GLN A 20 10.98 -3.58 -11.30
C GLN A 20 10.63 -4.98 -11.83
N ASP A 21 10.00 -5.85 -11.03
CA ASP A 21 9.59 -7.18 -11.47
C ASP A 21 8.33 -7.11 -12.35
N ILE A 22 8.54 -6.88 -13.65
CA ILE A 22 7.53 -6.62 -14.70
C ILE A 22 6.57 -7.81 -14.93
N ASN A 23 6.82 -8.98 -14.35
CA ASN A 23 6.03 -10.20 -14.57
C ASN A 23 4.78 -10.35 -13.68
N LEU A 24 4.46 -9.38 -12.82
CA LEU A 24 3.28 -9.43 -11.97
C LEU A 24 2.04 -8.89 -12.69
N ASN A 25 0.93 -9.63 -12.60
CA ASN A 25 -0.40 -9.15 -12.99
C ASN A 25 -0.62 -7.75 -12.38
N GLN A 26 -0.78 -6.74 -13.25
CA GLN A 26 -0.85 -5.33 -12.88
C GLN A 26 -1.85 -5.06 -11.75
N GLN A 27 -3.00 -5.73 -11.73
CA GLN A 27 -3.99 -5.59 -10.67
C GLN A 27 -3.48 -6.12 -9.33
N LYS A 28 -2.88 -7.32 -9.32
CA LYS A 28 -2.32 -7.91 -8.09
C LYS A 28 -1.15 -7.08 -7.54
N PHE A 29 -0.38 -6.48 -8.44
CA PHE A 29 0.74 -5.61 -8.09
C PHE A 29 0.25 -4.32 -7.43
N VAL A 30 -0.74 -3.64 -8.02
CA VAL A 30 -1.37 -2.45 -7.43
C VAL A 30 -1.97 -2.77 -6.06
N ILE A 31 -2.71 -3.88 -5.93
CA ILE A 31 -3.29 -4.28 -4.63
C ILE A 31 -2.21 -4.48 -3.56
N ARG A 32 -1.12 -5.18 -3.87
CA ARG A 32 -0.02 -5.41 -2.92
C ARG A 32 0.66 -4.11 -2.50
N LYS A 33 0.88 -3.19 -3.44
CA LYS A 33 1.46 -1.88 -3.13
C LYS A 33 0.56 -1.07 -2.20
N SER A 34 -0.73 -0.98 -2.52
CA SER A 34 -1.70 -0.28 -1.67
C SER A 34 -1.74 -0.87 -0.27
N GLN A 35 -1.68 -2.20 -0.14
CA GLN A 35 -1.59 -2.87 1.16
C GLN A 35 -0.31 -2.50 1.93
N SER A 36 0.85 -2.54 1.27
CA SER A 36 2.12 -2.16 1.89
C SER A 36 2.16 -0.69 2.31
N LEU A 37 1.58 0.21 1.52
CA LEU A 37 1.50 1.63 1.86
C LEU A 37 0.61 1.86 3.09
N ILE A 38 -0.53 1.18 3.18
CA ILE A 38 -1.43 1.21 4.35
C ILE A 38 -0.70 0.68 5.60
N GLU A 39 0.06 -0.41 5.48
CA GLU A 39 0.83 -0.96 6.60
C GLU A 39 1.90 0.02 7.08
N LEU A 40 2.62 0.68 6.16
CA LEU A 40 3.60 1.71 6.52
C LEU A 40 2.94 2.92 7.16
N MET A 41 1.78 3.36 6.68
CA MET A 41 1.05 4.47 7.29
C MET A 41 0.61 4.14 8.72
N LYS A 42 0.19 2.90 9.01
CA LYS A 42 -0.10 2.45 10.38
C LYS A 42 1.15 2.43 11.26
N LEU A 43 2.32 2.16 10.68
CA LEU A 43 3.58 2.19 11.41
C LEU A 43 4.06 3.61 11.73
N LEU A 44 3.55 4.65 11.04
CA LEU A 44 3.83 6.06 11.40
C LEU A 44 3.28 6.44 12.78
N ASP A 45 2.22 5.78 13.23
CA ASP A 45 1.64 5.99 14.56
C ASP A 45 2.54 5.43 15.68
N HIS A 46 3.64 4.74 15.35
CA HIS A 46 4.62 4.25 16.29
C HIS A 46 5.93 5.07 16.22
N GLU A 47 6.31 5.72 17.33
CA GLU A 47 7.38 6.73 17.36
C GLU A 47 8.79 6.21 17.06
N ASN A 48 9.08 4.93 17.27
CA ASN A 48 10.46 4.43 17.29
C ASN A 48 11.19 4.44 15.94
N ASN A 49 10.49 4.52 14.80
CA ASN A 49 11.10 4.46 13.46
C ASN A 49 10.47 5.43 12.45
N ARG A 50 9.87 6.53 12.93
CA ARG A 50 9.08 7.45 12.09
C ARG A 50 9.81 7.92 10.83
N ASN A 51 11.09 8.29 10.94
CA ASN A 51 11.87 8.77 9.80
C ASN A 51 12.09 7.67 8.75
N PHE A 52 12.41 6.45 9.19
CA PHE A 52 12.61 5.30 8.31
C PHE A 52 11.32 4.95 7.56
N VAL A 53 10.19 4.90 8.29
CA VAL A 53 8.88 4.64 7.70
C VAL A 53 8.47 5.75 6.72
N THR A 54 8.72 7.02 7.08
CA THR A 54 8.43 8.18 6.22
C THR A 54 9.24 8.11 4.92
N ASN A 55 10.54 7.81 5.01
CA ASN A 55 11.41 7.70 3.84
C ASN A 55 11.00 6.53 2.93
N ALA A 56 10.58 5.39 3.51
CA ALA A 56 10.06 4.26 2.73
C ALA A 56 8.76 4.62 1.99
N ILE A 57 7.85 5.38 2.62
CA ILE A 57 6.61 5.85 1.97
C ILE A 57 6.94 6.81 0.84
N ILE A 58 7.83 7.78 1.07
CA ILE A 58 8.26 8.74 0.04
C ILE A 58 8.86 7.97 -1.14
N LEU A 59 9.75 7.01 -0.90
CA LEU A 59 10.33 6.19 -1.95
C LEU A 59 9.26 5.44 -2.76
N MET A 60 8.29 4.81 -2.10
CA MET A 60 7.21 4.12 -2.81
C MET A 60 6.37 5.07 -3.67
N LEU A 61 6.04 6.27 -3.16
CA LEU A 61 5.29 7.27 -3.92
C LEU A 61 6.09 7.85 -5.09
N SER A 62 7.40 8.08 -4.93
CA SER A 62 8.26 8.56 -6.02
C SER A 62 8.45 7.52 -7.12
N LEU A 63 8.33 6.22 -6.81
CA LEU A 63 8.34 5.15 -7.80
C LEU A 63 7.01 5.05 -8.57
N GLU A 64 5.98 5.82 -8.21
CA GLU A 64 4.63 5.80 -8.77
C GLU A 64 4.35 7.01 -9.69
N GLU A 65 5.35 7.82 -10.05
CA GLU A 65 5.15 9.06 -10.84
C GLU A 65 4.45 8.86 -12.22
N ASP A 66 4.28 7.62 -12.68
CA ASP A 66 3.52 7.27 -13.89
C ASP A 66 2.04 6.87 -13.64
N LEU A 67 1.55 6.91 -12.41
CA LEU A 67 0.14 6.63 -12.10
C LEU A 67 -0.66 7.94 -12.06
N PRO A 68 -1.44 8.27 -13.12
CA PRO A 68 -2.26 9.46 -13.10
C PRO A 68 -3.23 9.39 -11.91
N PRO A 69 -3.47 10.53 -11.21
CA PRO A 69 -4.42 10.59 -10.09
C PRO A 69 -5.79 9.99 -10.42
N ASP A 70 -6.18 10.06 -11.70
CA ASP A 70 -7.42 9.51 -12.25
C ASP A 70 -7.51 7.98 -12.21
N ASN A 71 -6.40 7.24 -12.10
CA ASN A 71 -6.47 5.80 -11.91
C ASN A 71 -7.05 5.43 -10.54
N TYR A 72 -6.84 6.24 -9.49
CA TYR A 72 -7.47 5.98 -8.19
C TYR A 72 -8.98 6.16 -8.21
N ASN A 73 -9.50 7.08 -9.04
CA ASN A 73 -10.94 7.23 -9.27
C ASN A 73 -11.53 6.04 -10.06
N ASN A 74 -10.72 5.35 -10.85
CA ASN A 74 -11.11 4.18 -11.64
C ASN A 74 -10.76 2.83 -10.97
N LEU A 75 -10.06 2.85 -9.82
CA LEU A 75 -9.69 1.67 -9.02
C LEU A 75 -10.84 1.14 -8.15
N GLY A 76 -12.07 1.56 -8.41
CA GLY A 76 -13.24 0.83 -7.94
C GLY A 76 -13.25 -0.56 -8.58
N ILE A 77 -13.34 -1.61 -7.77
CA ILE A 77 -13.65 -2.95 -8.28
C ILE A 77 -15.02 -2.84 -8.96
N ASP A 78 -15.13 -3.25 -10.23
CA ASP A 78 -16.44 -3.33 -10.90
C ASP A 78 -17.37 -4.12 -9.99
N VAL A 79 -18.47 -3.50 -9.57
CA VAL A 79 -19.38 -4.09 -8.60
C VAL A 79 -19.92 -5.45 -9.05
N ASN A 80 -19.92 -5.71 -10.37
CA ASN A 80 -20.34 -6.98 -10.97
C ASN A 80 -19.27 -8.07 -10.87
N SER A 81 -18.01 -7.70 -10.62
CA SER A 81 -16.89 -8.62 -10.42
C SER A 81 -16.71 -9.06 -8.97
N ILE A 82 -17.44 -8.46 -8.03
CA ILE A 82 -17.42 -8.79 -6.60
C ILE A 82 -18.35 -9.98 -6.35
N SER A 83 -17.81 -11.04 -5.73
CA SER A 83 -18.60 -12.19 -5.31
C SER A 83 -19.69 -11.80 -4.28
N VAL A 84 -20.76 -12.58 -4.18
CA VAL A 84 -21.84 -12.32 -3.19
C VAL A 84 -21.28 -12.32 -1.77
N GLU A 85 -20.30 -13.17 -1.51
CA GLU A 85 -19.60 -13.33 -0.24
C GLU A 85 -18.75 -12.10 0.09
N GLU A 86 -17.92 -11.63 -0.84
CA GLU A 86 -17.14 -10.40 -0.66
C GLU A 86 -18.02 -9.18 -0.47
N ARG A 87 -19.11 -9.07 -1.23
CA ARG A 87 -20.05 -7.95 -1.11
C ARG A 87 -20.66 -7.88 0.29
N LYS A 88 -21.02 -9.03 0.87
CA LYS A 88 -21.52 -9.11 2.26
C LYS A 88 -20.45 -8.72 3.27
N PHE A 89 -19.21 -9.16 3.06
CA PHE A 89 -18.08 -8.81 3.92
C PHE A 89 -17.79 -7.30 3.89
N LEU A 90 -17.67 -6.71 2.70
CA LEU A 90 -17.43 -5.28 2.52
C LEU A 90 -18.55 -4.44 3.16
N MET A 91 -19.82 -4.83 2.96
CA MET A 91 -20.95 -4.12 3.55
C MET A 91 -20.99 -4.21 5.08
N LYS A 92 -20.53 -5.32 5.67
CA LYS A 92 -20.40 -5.45 7.12
C LYS A 92 -19.34 -4.50 7.66
N ASN A 93 -18.19 -4.39 6.99
CA ASN A 93 -17.11 -3.51 7.43
C ASN A 93 -17.50 -2.04 7.32
N LEU A 94 -18.12 -1.64 6.20
CA LEU A 94 -18.67 -0.30 6.01
C LEU A 94 -19.64 0.10 7.12
N LYS A 95 -20.59 -0.79 7.48
CA LYS A 95 -21.52 -0.53 8.58
C LYS A 95 -20.80 -0.37 9.92
N ALA A 96 -19.75 -1.13 10.17
CA ALA A 96 -18.99 -1.04 11.41
C ALA A 96 -18.26 0.30 11.53
N GLU A 97 -17.71 0.83 10.44
CA GLU A 97 -17.05 2.14 10.41
C GLU A 97 -18.03 3.29 10.72
N PHE A 98 -19.26 3.23 10.20
CA PHE A 98 -20.31 4.22 10.47
C PHE A 98 -20.96 4.12 11.85
N LEU A 99 -20.86 2.98 12.52
CA LEU A 99 -21.42 2.77 13.87
C LEU A 99 -20.41 3.03 14.99
N HIS A 100 -19.13 3.22 14.64
CA HIS A 100 -18.04 3.53 15.56
C HIS A 100 -17.41 4.91 15.32
N SER A 101 -18.06 5.76 14.52
CA SER A 101 -17.79 7.20 14.37
C SER A 101 -18.84 8.04 15.11
#